data_AF-A0A6B3C9K5-F1
#
_entry.id   AF-A0A6B3C9K5-F1
#
_cell.length_a   1.000
_cell.length_b   1.000
_cell.length_c   1.000
_cell.angle_alpha   90.00
_cell.angle_beta   90.00
_cell.angle_gamma   90.00
#
_symmetry.space_group_name_H-M   'P 1'
#
loop_
_entity.id
_entity.type
_entity.pdbx_description
1 polymer ?
#
loop_
_entity_poly.entity_id
_entity_poly.type
_entity_poly.pdbx_seq_one_letter_code
_entity_poly.pdbx_strand_id
1 'polypeptide(L)' 'TSEELLTELTAREAFGRYAEPWEVANVIVFLASGYSSYMTGETVSVSSQHA' A
#
# COMPACT_ATOMS: atom_id res chain seq x y z
N THR A 1 17.24 -5.30 -6.38
CA THR A 1 16.39 -4.31 -7.05
C THR A 1 17.29 -3.21 -7.58
N SER A 2 17.18 -2.85 -8.86
CA SER A 2 17.99 -1.77 -9.44
C SER A 2 17.47 -0.40 -9.01
N GLU A 3 18.35 0.55 -8.70
CA GLU A 3 17.99 1.91 -8.27
C GLU A 3 17.17 2.67 -9.33
N GLU A 4 17.48 2.45 -10.62
CA GLU A 4 16.71 3.01 -11.74
C GLU A 4 15.23 2.60 -11.68
N LEU A 5 14.97 1.33 -11.37
CA LEU A 5 13.63 0.76 -11.30
C LEU A 5 12.85 1.29 -10.09
N LEU A 6 13.52 1.50 -8.95
CA LEU A 6 12.92 2.16 -7.78
C LEU A 6 12.60 3.63 -8.06
N THR A 7 13.46 4.32 -8.80
CA THR A 7 13.27 5.73 -9.17
C THR A 7 12.08 5.88 -10.12
N GLU A 8 11.97 5.01 -11.14
CA GLU A 8 10.83 4.99 -12.06
C GLU A 8 9.51 4.74 -11.31
N LEU A 9 9.48 3.75 -10.41
CA LEU A 9 8.29 3.45 -9.62
C LEU A 9 7.90 4.59 -8.69
N THR A 10 8.88 5.22 -8.04
CA THR A 10 8.65 6.35 -7.14
C THR A 10 8.09 7.56 -7.88
N ALA A 11 8.52 7.80 -9.12
CA ALA A 11 8.00 8.89 -9.96
C ALA A 11 6.52 8.72 -10.34
N ARG A 12 5.98 7.50 -10.26
CA ARG A 12 4.57 7.18 -10.56
C ARG A 12 3.67 7.26 -9.34
N GLU A 13 4.22 7.43 -8.14
CA GLU A 13 3.46 7.65 -6.92
C GLU A 13 3.11 9.13 -6.76
N ALA A 14 1.84 9.44 -6.47
CA ALA A 14 1.35 10.80 -6.25
C ALA A 14 2.07 11.52 -5.09
N PHE A 15 2.56 10.76 -4.10
CA PHE A 15 3.31 11.28 -2.96
C PHE A 15 4.83 11.38 -3.22
N GLY A 16 5.31 10.98 -4.41
CA GLY A 16 6.74 10.99 -4.74
C GLY A 16 7.60 10.08 -3.85
N ARG A 17 6.97 9.12 -3.16
CA ARG A 17 7.59 8.10 -2.33
C ARG A 17 6.74 6.84 -2.35
N TYR A 18 7.37 5.71 -2.06
CA TYR A 18 6.66 4.47 -1.78
C TYR A 18 5.94 4.54 -0.42
N ALA A 19 4.97 3.65 -0.21
CA ALA A 19 4.30 3.50 1.08
C ALA A 19 5.31 3.08 2.16
N GLU A 20 5.27 3.76 3.29
CA GLU A 20 6.13 3.45 4.44
C GLU A 20 5.61 2.19 5.16
N PRO A 21 6.49 1.40 5.79
CA PRO A 21 6.10 0.13 6.41
C PRO A 21 4.95 0.24 7.42
N TRP A 22 4.88 1.35 8.18
CA TRP A 22 3.79 1.55 9.14
C TRP A 22 2.45 1.86 8.47
N GLU A 23 2.45 2.44 7.27
CA GLU A 23 1.22 2.71 6.50
C GLU A 23 0.58 1.38 6.06
N VAL A 24 1.40 0.41 5.65
CA VAL A 24 0.96 -0.96 5.36
C VAL A 24 0.52 -1.67 6.65
N ALA A 25 1.27 -1.53 7.74
CA ALA A 25 0.95 -2.16 9.01
C ALA A 25 -0.43 -1.73 9.55
N ASN A 26 -0.80 -0.46 9.40
CA ASN A 26 -2.12 0.04 9.81
C ASN A 26 -3.26 -0.67 9.05
N VAL A 27 -3.09 -0.93 7.75
CA VAL A 27 -4.07 -1.69 6.96
C VAL A 27 -4.14 -3.13 7.43
N ILE A 28 -3.01 -3.77 7.73
CA ILE A 28 -2.98 -5.13 8.31
C ILE A 28 -3.75 -5.17 9.64
N VAL A 29 -3.52 -4.21 10.53
CA VAL A 29 -4.23 -4.13 11.83
C VAL A 29 -5.74 -3.93 11.61
N PHE A 30 -6.15 -3.10 10.65
CA PHE A 30 -7.56 -2.95 10.28
C PHE A 30 -8.17 -4.26 9.77
N LEU A 31 -7.48 -4.97 8.88
CA LEU A 31 -7.93 -6.26 8.32
C LEU A 31 -7.97 -7.39 9.37
N ALA A 32 -7.11 -7.32 10.39
CA ALA A 32 -7.11 -8.28 11.50
C ALA A 32 -8.17 -7.95 12.58
N SER A 33 -8.76 -6.75 12.53
CA SER A 33 -9.74 -6.29 13.52
C SER A 33 -11.17 -6.73 13.18
N GLY A 34 -12.09 -6.60 14.14
CA GLY A 34 -13.51 -6.85 13.91
C GLY A 34 -14.19 -5.86 12.94
N TYR A 35 -13.55 -4.72 12.61
CA TYR A 35 -14.12 -3.72 11.71
C TYR A 35 -14.21 -4.20 10.25
N SER A 36 -13.37 -5.16 9.88
CA SER A 36 -13.32 -5.76 8.54
C SER A 36 -13.93 -7.17 8.52
N SER A 37 -14.76 -7.51 9.51
CA SER A 37 -15.33 -8.85 9.68
C SER A 37 -16.13 -9.39 8.49
N TYR A 38 -16.59 -8.52 7.58
CA TYR A 38 -17.31 -8.91 6.37
C TYR A 38 -16.48 -8.76 5.08
N MET A 39 -15.20 -8.43 5.18
CA MET A 39 -14.28 -8.32 4.05
C MET A 39 -13.49 -9.62 3.90
N THR A 40 -13.73 -10.37 2.84
CA THR A 40 -13.05 -11.64 2.56
C THR A 40 -12.81 -11.82 1.08
N GLY A 41 -11.64 -12.36 0.71
CA GLY A 41 -11.25 -12.57 -0.69
C GLY A 41 -10.84 -11.29 -1.46
N GLU A 42 -10.83 -10.13 -0.79
CA GLU A 42 -10.53 -8.84 -1.40
C GLU A 42 -9.03 -8.50 -1.38
N THR A 43 -8.57 -7.83 -2.43
CA THR A 43 -7.22 -7.24 -2.50
C THR A 43 -7.29 -5.76 -2.20
N VAL A 44 -6.62 -5.33 -1.12
CA VAL A 44 -6.55 -3.91 -0.73
C VAL A 44 -5.20 -3.32 -1.14
N SER A 45 -5.22 -2.41 -2.12
CA SER A 45 -4.02 -1.70 -2.58
C SER A 45 -3.61 -0.60 -1.59
N VAL A 46 -2.37 -0.67 -1.09
CA VAL A 46 -1.75 0.39 -0.26
C VAL A 46 -0.74 1.16 -1.11
N SER A 47 -1.25 1.93 -2.08
CA SER A 47 -0.45 2.67 -3.07
C SER A 47 -1.26 3.85 -3.59
N SER A 48 -0.60 4.87 -4.12
CA SER A 48 -1.28 5.95 -4.85
C SER A 48 -1.44 5.68 -6.35
N GLN A 49 -1.06 4.49 -6.83
CA GLN A 49 -1.08 4.12 -8.26
C GLN A 49 -2.46 3.78 -8.83
N HIS A 50 -3.47 3.60 -7.96
CA HIS A 50 -4.83 3.24 -8.36
C HIS A 50 -5.84 4.40 -8.16
N ALA A 51 -5.37 5.59 -7.76
CA ALA A 51 -6.18 6.77 -7.51
C ALA A 51 -6.51 7.56 -8.78
#